data_AF-T1AHW9-F1
#
_entry.id   AF-T1AHW9-F1
#
_cell.length_a   1.000
_cell.length_b   1.000
_cell.length_c   1.000
_cell.angle_alpha   90.00
_cell.angle_beta   90.00
_cell.angle_gamma   90.00
#
_symmetry.space_group_name_H-M   'P 1'
#
loop_
_entity.id
_entity.type
_entity.pdbx_description
1 polymer ?
#
loop_
_entity_poly.entity_id
_entity_poly.type
_entity_poly.pdbx_seq_one_letter_code
_entity_poly.pdbx_strand_id
1 'polypeptide(L)'
;MYFQYKSDVYSQLSVTSKMDGNRQIKICPKCGSVYVNWIAGGLIGAVYKCDDCNYVGPFILEVRARDLENSGRAQRRFRIAG
;
A
#
# COMPACT_ATOMS: atom_id res chain seq x y z
N MET A 1 13.47 2.15 3.44
CA MET A 1 12.23 2.17 2.62
C MET A 1 11.16 1.19 3.12
N TYR A 2 11.46 -0.10 3.34
CA TYR A 2 10.45 -1.07 3.83
C TYR A 2 9.82 -0.75 5.20
N PHE A 3 10.61 -0.14 6.11
CA PHE A 3 10.13 0.22 7.45
C PHE A 3 9.13 1.39 7.41
N GLN A 4 9.42 2.46 6.65
CA GLN A 4 8.52 3.60 6.43
C GLN A 4 7.20 3.15 5.79
N TYR A 5 7.30 2.26 4.79
CA TYR A 5 6.13 1.64 4.14
C TYR A 5 5.19 0.94 5.13
N LYS A 6 5.71 0.19 6.12
CA LYS A 6 4.86 -0.45 7.13
C LYS A 6 4.19 0.56 8.07
N SER A 7 4.89 1.63 8.47
CA SER A 7 4.32 2.65 9.35
C SER A 7 3.19 3.43 8.67
N ASP A 8 3.39 3.83 7.42
CA ASP A 8 2.41 4.63 6.69
C ASP A 8 1.14 3.82 6.42
N VAL A 9 1.30 2.56 6.01
CA VAL A 9 0.18 1.65 5.78
C VAL A 9 -0.57 1.35 7.08
N TYR A 10 0.13 1.06 8.19
CA TYR A 10 -0.53 0.79 9.48
C TYR A 10 -1.27 2.02 10.03
N SER A 11 -0.76 3.23 9.76
CA SER A 11 -1.43 4.48 10.14
C SER A 11 -2.76 4.68 9.38
N GLN A 12 -2.83 4.31 8.10
CA GLN A 12 -4.09 4.38 7.36
C GLN A 12 -5.09 3.29 7.78
N LEU A 13 -4.59 2.12 8.21
CA LEU A 13 -5.42 1.06 8.80
C LEU A 13 -6.05 1.48 10.13
N SER A 14 -5.38 2.31 10.94
CA SER A 14 -5.90 2.74 12.24
C SER A 14 -6.91 3.89 12.18
N VAL A 15 -6.91 4.68 11.10
CA VAL A 15 -7.81 5.86 10.94
C VAL A 15 -9.20 5.48 10.40
N THR A 16 -9.34 4.37 9.69
CA THR A 16 -10.65 3.94 9.14
C THR A 16 -11.31 2.91 10.07
N SER A 17 -12.23 3.36 10.92
CA SER A 17 -12.93 2.63 11.99
C SER A 17 -13.86 1.47 11.56
N LYS A 18 -13.75 0.98 10.33
CA LYS A 18 -14.41 -0.26 9.85
C LYS A 18 -13.41 -1.10 9.06
N MET A 19 -12.91 -2.16 9.68
CA MET A 19 -12.08 -3.18 9.05
C MET A 19 -12.95 -4.09 8.17
N ASP A 20 -13.20 -3.67 6.93
CA ASP A 20 -13.62 -4.59 5.87
C ASP A 20 -12.35 -5.22 5.29
N GLY A 21 -12.13 -6.52 5.52
CA GLY A 21 -10.93 -7.25 5.07
C GLY A 21 -10.67 -7.27 3.55
N ASN A 22 -11.53 -6.61 2.77
CA ASN A 22 -11.41 -6.40 1.34
C ASN A 22 -10.89 -5.00 0.95
N ARG A 23 -10.54 -4.15 1.92
CA ARG A 23 -10.01 -2.81 1.64
C ARG A 23 -8.64 -2.90 0.97
N GLN A 24 -8.52 -2.27 -0.20
CA GLN A 24 -7.28 -2.15 -0.98
C GLN A 24 -6.63 -0.80 -0.69
N ILE A 25 -5.34 -0.84 -0.37
CA ILE A 25 -4.50 0.34 -0.14
C ILE A 25 -3.62 0.53 -1.37
N LYS A 26 -3.61 1.75 -1.92
CA LYS A 26 -2.84 2.12 -3.11
C LYS A 26 -1.56 2.80 -2.68
N ILE A 27 -0.45 2.39 -3.28
CA ILE A 27 0.89 2.80 -2.86
C ILE A 27 1.71 3.20 -4.08
N CYS A 28 2.42 4.33 -3.96
CA CYS A 28 3.27 4.86 -5.00
C CYS A 28 4.45 3.91 -5.26
N PRO A 29 4.67 3.44 -6.50
CA PRO A 29 5.75 2.50 -6.80
C PRO A 29 7.13 3.15 -6.74
N LYS A 30 7.21 4.48 -6.85
CA LYS A 30 8.48 5.23 -6.86
C LYS A 30 9.03 5.49 -5.45
N CYS A 31 8.14 5.75 -4.48
CA CYS A 31 8.57 6.20 -3.14
C CYS A 31 7.93 5.46 -1.97
N GLY A 32 6.90 4.65 -2.19
CA GLY A 32 6.19 3.93 -1.13
C GLY A 32 5.12 4.74 -0.40
N SER A 33 4.87 5.99 -0.79
CA SER A 33 3.79 6.82 -0.23
C SER A 33 2.41 6.23 -0.50
N VAL A 34 1.49 6.39 0.46
CA VAL A 34 0.06 6.09 0.34
C VAL A 34 -0.77 7.26 -0.20
N TYR A 35 -0.16 8.44 -0.34
CA TYR A 35 -0.80 9.66 -0.86
C TYR A 35 -0.77 9.68 -2.38
N VAL A 36 -1.54 8.77 -2.98
CA VAL A 36 -1.65 8.58 -4.43
C VAL A 36 -3.09 8.86 -4.89
N ASN A 37 -3.25 9.89 -5.72
CA ASN A 37 -4.53 10.35 -6.23
C ASN A 37 -4.75 9.92 -7.67
N TRP A 38 -5.99 9.55 -8.01
CA TRP A 38 -6.39 9.34 -9.39
C TRP A 38 -6.65 10.69 -10.07
N ILE A 39 -5.99 10.95 -11.21
CA ILE A 39 -6.05 12.26 -11.89
C ILE A 39 -6.65 12.20 -13.30
N ALA A 40 -6.67 11.03 -13.94
CA ALA A 40 -7.28 10.86 -15.26
C ALA A 40 -7.62 9.38 -15.50
N GLY A 41 -8.65 9.10 -16.31
CA GLY A 41 -8.96 7.74 -16.75
C GLY A 41 -10.01 7.70 -17.84
N GLY A 42 -10.50 6.50 -18.15
CA GLY A 42 -11.43 6.24 -19.25
C GLY A 42 -10.93 5.08 -20.11
N LEU A 43 -11.05 5.20 -21.44
CA LEU A 43 -10.69 4.14 -22.39
C LEU A 43 -9.21 3.69 -22.29
N ILE A 44 -8.32 4.59 -21.85
CA ILE A 44 -6.87 4.38 -21.79
C ILE A 44 -6.38 3.85 -20.43
N GLY A 45 -7.28 3.60 -19.48
CA GLY A 45 -6.93 3.18 -18.12
C GLY A 45 -6.65 4.33 -17.16
N ALA A 46 -6.50 4.01 -15.87
CA ALA A 46 -6.32 4.99 -14.81
C ALA A 46 -4.88 5.56 -14.77
N VAL A 47 -4.76 6.86 -14.51
CA VAL A 47 -3.50 7.56 -14.28
C VAL A 47 -3.51 8.14 -12.87
N TYR A 48 -2.41 7.91 -12.15
CA TYR A 48 -2.23 8.30 -10.76
C TYR A 48 -1.14 9.35 -10.61
N LYS A 49 -1.31 10.25 -9.64
CA LYS A 49 -0.30 11.21 -9.17
C LYS A 49 0.03 10.95 -7.71
N CYS A 50 1.31 10.88 -7.38
CA CYS A 50 1.79 10.88 -5.99
C CYS A 50 2.05 12.31 -5.52
N ASP A 51 1.50 12.68 -4.37
CA ASP A 51 1.67 14.03 -3.81
C ASP A 51 3.07 14.25 -3.22
N ASP A 52 3.73 13.19 -2.76
CA ASP A 52 5.04 13.30 -2.08
C ASP A 52 6.22 13.37 -3.05
N CYS A 53 6.19 12.59 -4.13
CA CYS A 53 7.34 12.44 -5.05
C CYS A 53 7.05 12.86 -6.49
N ASN A 54 5.86 13.41 -6.74
CA ASN A 54 5.37 13.84 -8.04
C ASN A 54 5.43 12.75 -9.12
N TYR A 55 5.38 11.46 -8.73
CA TYR A 55 5.18 10.38 -9.69
C TYR A 55 3.86 10.59 -10.43
N VAL A 56 3.86 10.46 -11.76
CA VAL A 56 2.67 10.45 -12.60
C VAL A 56 2.75 9.24 -13.52
N GLY A 57 1.75 8.37 -13.48
CA GLY A 57 1.73 7.20 -14.35
C GLY A 57 0.60 6.22 -14.05
N PRO A 58 0.48 5.17 -14.87
CA PRO A 58 -0.62 4.22 -14.77
C PRO A 58 -0.40 3.14 -13.68
N PHE A 59 0.80 3.05 -13.11
CA PHE A 59 1.17 1.97 -12.20
C PHE A 59 1.05 2.37 -10.73
N ILE A 60 0.46 1.49 -9.93
CA ILE A 60 0.39 1.56 -8.47
C ILE A 60 0.63 0.18 -7.86
N LEU A 61 1.04 0.15 -6.61
CA LEU A 61 1.07 -1.07 -5.82
C LEU A 61 -0.22 -1.16 -4.99
N GLU A 62 -0.94 -2.27 -5.13
CA GLU A 62 -2.17 -2.52 -4.37
C GLU A 62 -1.93 -3.59 -3.31
N VAL A 63 -2.33 -3.30 -2.08
CA VAL A 63 -2.19 -4.22 -0.95
C VAL A 63 -3.53 -4.38 -0.28
N ARG A 64 -3.95 -5.62 -0.05
CA ARG A 64 -5.18 -5.87 0.71
C ARG A 64 -4.85 -5.85 2.20
N ALA A 65 -5.71 -5.22 2.99
CA ALA A 65 -5.58 -5.17 4.45
C ALA A 65 -5.35 -6.58 5.08
N ARG A 66 -6.07 -7.59 4.59
CA ARG A 66 -5.92 -9.00 5.02
C ARG A 66 -4.51 -9.58 4.78
N ASP A 67 -3.80 -9.11 3.76
CA ASP A 67 -2.48 -9.63 3.41
C ASP A 67 -1.41 -9.06 4.36
N LEU A 68 -1.64 -7.85 4.90
CA LEU A 68 -0.82 -7.30 5.98
C LEU A 68 -0.98 -8.09 7.28
N GLU A 69 -2.20 -8.47 7.66
CA GLU A 69 -2.44 -9.26 8.87
C GLU A 69 -1.68 -10.61 8.82
N ASN A 70 -1.64 -11.24 7.65
CA ASN A 70 -0.94 -12.50 7.43
C ASN A 70 0.59 -12.35 7.38
N SER A 71 1.10 -11.18 7.00
CA SER A 71 2.55 -10.92 7.00
C SER A 71 3.18 -10.90 8.40
N GLY A 72 2.38 -10.66 9.45
CA GLY A 72 2.77 -10.83 10.85
C GLY A 72 2.89 -12.29 11.32
N ARG A 73 2.29 -13.25 10.59
CA ARG A 73 2.42 -14.69 10.87
C ARG A 73 3.56 -15.35 10.08
N ALA A 74 3.88 -14.84 8.90
CA ALA A 74 4.97 -15.38 8.06
C ALA A 74 6.37 -15.14 8.63
N GLN A 75 6.57 -14.08 9.43
CA GLN A 75 7.87 -13.77 10.07
C GLN A 75 8.23 -14.70 11.25
N ARG A 76 7.34 -15.63 11.64
CA ARG A 76 7.61 -16.64 12.69
C ARG A 76 8.04 -18.02 12.17
N ARG A 77 8.37 -18.17 10.87
CA ARG A 77 8.86 -19.46 10.30
C ARG A 77 10.27 -19.42 9.70
N PHE A 78 10.98 -18.29 9.79
CA PHE A 78 12.43 -18.23 9.56
C PHE A 78 13.15 -17.99 10.90
N ARG A 79 12.90 -18.87 11.88
CA ARG A 79 13.93 -19.14 12.89
C ARG A 79 14.83 -20.17 12.23
N ILE A 80 16.02 -19.73 11.83
CA ILE A 80 17.09 -20.61 11.37
C ILE A 80 17.21 -21.69 12.45
N ALA A 81 16.90 -22.94 12.08
CA ALA A 81 17.27 -24.08 12.90
C ALA A 81 18.79 -24.00 13.07
N GLY A 82 19.24 -24.08 14.32
CA GLY A 82 20.66 -23.95 14.69
C GLY A 82 21.55 -24.99 14.02
#